data_AF-A0ABD5YUR3-F1
#
_entry.id   AF-A0ABD5YUR3-F1
#
_cell.length_a   1.000
_cell.length_b   1.000
_cell.length_c   1.000
_cell.angle_alpha   90.00
_cell.angle_beta   90.00
_cell.angle_gamma   90.00
#
_symmetry.space_group_name_H-M   'P 1'
#
loop_
_entity.id
_entity.type
_entity.pdbx_description
1 polymer ?
#
loop_
_entity_poly.entity_id
_entity_poly.type
_entity_poly.pdbx_seq_one_letter_code
_entity_poly.pdbx_strand_id
1 'polypeptide(L)' 'MATTRVSKGANGQYKVTIPKGLAEAMDLEGKSLDWSVKSAHALEVRVVDE' A
#
# COMPACT_ATOMS: atom_id res chain seq x y z
N MET A 1 15.71 4.17 1.08
CA MET A 1 14.26 3.90 1.00
C MET A 1 14.06 2.65 0.16
N ALA A 2 13.14 1.76 0.53
CA ALA A 2 12.88 0.53 -0.23
C ALA A 2 11.96 0.82 -1.42
N THR A 3 12.32 0.36 -2.61
CA THR A 3 11.47 0.41 -3.81
C THR A 3 10.82 -0.95 -3.99
N THR A 4 9.52 -0.97 -4.27
CA THR A 4 8.76 -2.20 -4.51
C THR A 4 8.14 -2.15 -5.91
N ARG A 5 7.84 -3.32 -6.47
CA ARG A 5 7.25 -3.44 -7.80
C ARG A 5 5.81 -3.92 -7.67
N VAL A 6 4.91 -3.27 -8.40
CA VAL A 6 3.53 -3.74 -8.54
C VAL A 6 3.53 -5.03 -9.36
N SER A 7 2.81 -6.04 -8.89
CA SER A 7 2.58 -7.31 -9.60
C SER A 7 1.09 -7.57 -9.74
N LYS A 8 0.70 -8.40 -10.70
CA LYS A 8 -0.70 -8.79 -10.92
C LYS A 8 -0.88 -10.26 -10.55
N GLY A 9 -1.83 -10.56 -9.68
CA GLY A 9 -2.19 -11.93 -9.29
C GLY A 9 -2.96 -12.66 -10.39
N ALA A 10 -3.10 -13.98 -10.25
CA ALA A 10 -3.86 -14.80 -11.20
C ALA A 10 -5.35 -14.42 -11.27
N ASN A 11 -5.90 -13.88 -10.18
CA ASN A 11 -7.26 -13.32 -10.11
C ASN A 11 -7.38 -11.91 -10.71
N GLY A 12 -6.32 -11.40 -11.35
CA GLY A 12 -6.31 -10.09 -11.98
C GLY A 12 -6.10 -8.90 -11.04
N GLN A 13 -5.97 -9.12 -9.72
CA GLN A 13 -5.74 -8.04 -8.76
C GLN A 13 -4.29 -7.55 -8.80
N TYR A 14 -4.10 -6.24 -8.78
CA TYR A 14 -2.79 -5.64 -8.59
C TYR A 14 -2.43 -5.67 -7.10
N LYS A 15 -1.18 -6.00 -6.80
CA LYS A 15 -0.64 -6.04 -5.44
C LYS A 15 0.76 -5.47 -5.40
N VAL A 16 1.05 -4.82 -4.28
CA VAL A 16 2.38 -4.36 -3.89
C VAL A 16 2.65 -4.85 -2.47
N THR A 17 3.90 -5.17 -2.18
CA THR A 17 4.33 -5.50 -0.82
C THR A 17 4.71 -4.21 -0.10
N ILE A 18 4.26 -4.02 1.14
CA ILE A 18 4.74 -2.93 1.99
C ILE A 18 6.06 -3.39 2.65
N PRO A 19 7.15 -2.62 2.57
CA PRO A 19 8.39 -2.95 3.26
C PRO A 19 8.17 -3.14 4.76
N LYS A 20 8.73 -4.21 5.34
CA LYS A 20 8.53 -4.60 6.75
C LYS A 20 8.69 -3.43 7.74
N GLY A 21 9.78 -2.67 7.64
CA GLY A 21 10.04 -1.55 8.55
C GLY A 21 9.01 -0.42 8.47
N LEU A 22 8.36 -0.20 7.31
CA LEU A 22 7.25 0.76 7.20
C LEU A 22 5.98 0.22 7.83
N ALA A 23 5.69 -1.07 7.59
CA ALA A 23 4.52 -1.73 8.17
C ALA A 23 4.59 -1.76 9.70
N GLU A 24 5.76 -2.06 10.27
CA GLU A 24 5.98 -2.04 11.73
C GLU A 24 5.94 -0.63 12.31
N ALA A 25 6.57 0.35 11.64
CA ALA A 25 6.60 1.73 12.12
C ALA A 25 5.21 2.39 12.16
N MET A 26 4.29 1.96 11.30
CA MET A 26 2.92 2.46 11.24
C MET A 26 1.89 1.50 11.86
N ASP A 27 2.33 0.34 12.36
CA ASP A 27 1.47 -0.70 12.91
C ASP A 27 0.31 -1.05 11.94
N LEU A 28 0.64 -1.39 10.69
CA LEU A 28 -0.35 -1.55 9.62
C LEU A 28 -1.11 -2.87 9.66
N GLU A 29 -0.65 -3.84 10.44
CA GLU A 29 -1.30 -5.14 10.53
C GLU A 29 -2.74 -5.00 11.06
N GLY A 30 -3.70 -5.56 10.32
CA GLY A 30 -5.12 -5.47 10.67
C GLY A 30 -5.79 -4.12 10.39
N LYS A 31 -5.07 -3.08 9.96
CA LYS A 31 -5.65 -1.76 9.67
C LYS A 31 -6.20 -1.67 8.24
N SER A 32 -7.29 -0.92 8.10
CA SER A 32 -7.87 -0.57 6.81
C SER A 32 -7.10 0.57 6.16
N LEU A 33 -6.93 0.48 4.83
CA LEU A 33 -6.23 1.47 4.02
C LEU A 33 -7.13 2.01 2.92
N ASP A 34 -7.26 3.34 2.85
CA ASP A 34 -7.87 4.04 1.71
C ASP A 34 -6.79 4.42 0.70
N TRP A 35 -7.08 4.21 -0.59
CA TRP A 35 -6.15 4.43 -1.70
C TRP A 35 -6.75 5.43 -2.68
N SER A 36 -6.00 6.49 -2.99
CA SER A 36 -6.42 7.51 -3.94
C SER A 36 -5.29 7.94 -4.88
N VAL A 37 -5.68 8.47 -6.04
CA VAL A 37 -4.74 9.10 -6.99
C VAL A 37 -4.57 10.55 -6.59
N LYS A 38 -3.35 10.93 -6.19
CA LYS A 38 -3.01 12.31 -5.85
C LYS A 38 -2.60 13.11 -7.09
N SER A 39 -1.85 12.48 -8.00
CA SER A 39 -1.47 13.05 -9.29
C SER A 39 -1.07 11.96 -10.28
N ALA A 40 -0.72 12.32 -11.52
CA ALA A 40 -0.26 11.39 -12.55
C ALA A 40 0.93 10.50 -12.14
N HIS A 41 1.71 10.91 -11.13
CA HIS A 41 2.90 10.19 -10.65
C HIS A 41 2.89 9.92 -9.15
N ALA A 42 1.77 10.13 -8.46
CA ALA A 42 1.67 9.95 -7.01
C ALA A 42 0.36 9.25 -6.62
N LEU A 43 0.50 8.15 -5.89
CA LEU A 43 -0.57 7.51 -5.15
C LEU A 43 -0.50 7.95 -3.69
N GLU A 44 -1.65 8.21 -3.08
CA GLU A 44 -1.76 8.47 -1.67
C GLU A 44 -2.49 7.32 -1.00
N VAL A 45 -1.91 6.81 0.09
CA VAL A 45 -2.47 5.73 0.90
C VAL A 45 -2.62 6.25 2.33
N ARG A 46 -3.81 6.13 2.90
CA ARG A 46 -4.14 6.61 4.24
C ARG A 46 -4.67 5.46 5.07
N VAL A 47 -4.22 5.40 6.33
CA VAL A 47 -4.87 4.53 7.33
C VAL A 47 -6.22 5.15 7.68
N VAL A 48 -7.26 4.33 7.71
CA VAL A 48 -8.61 4.75 8.09
C VAL A 48 -9.10 3.87 9.24
N ASP A 49 -9.78 4.51 10.19
CA ASP A 49 -10.52 3.81 11.23
C ASP A 49 -11.84 3.31 10.62
N GLU A 50 -12.24 2.08 10.93
CA GLU A 50 -13.57 1.55 10.55
C GLU A 50 -14.71 2.32 11.24
#